data_AF-A0A016T8R9-F1
#
_entry.id   AF-A0A016T8R9-F1
#
_cell.length_a   1.000
_cell.length_b   1.000
_cell.length_c   1.000
_cell.angle_alpha   90.00
_cell.angle_beta   90.00
_cell.angle_gamma   90.00
#
_symmetry.space_group_name_H-M   'P 1'
#
loop_
_entity.id
_entity.type
_entity.pdbx_description
1 polymer ?
#
loop_
_entity_poly.entity_id
_entity_poly.type
_entity_poly.pdbx_seq_one_letter_code
_entity_poly.pdbx_strand_id
1 'polypeptide(L)'
;MMSSAICYLAVLLLATAIVTNSEVLMNREGCGTTKACLFKPAGCDPNLDCTIGLIFFVVGRNKLRVEMVATSLIPAVQQQYIAIAFSHDPIMGEDFVTECVMSDMGQFAGWEPEIFISFNHGKSNDRVFLNDDEHRTLISNVSSQVVDGRLVCQFTQQIIPQIDRKNGLVWNLDKSFFIMGATGSAQPDEVNAHDMNRGSHFYPIVSSAKINPSQLSEIKKYNELQMVVDKSWDRGAGALVVWCTEAAGLLGRDTEENRAAVPALVYDRMEFTVR
;
A
#
# COMPACT_ATOMS: atom_id res chain seq x y z
N MET A 1 16.36 -81.99 -1.25
CA MET A 1 17.10 -80.85 -1.84
C MET A 1 16.11 -80.00 -2.62
N MET A 2 16.12 -78.69 -2.37
CA MET A 2 15.49 -77.59 -3.13
C MET A 2 13.94 -77.50 -3.06
N SER A 3 13.30 -76.35 -2.89
CA SER A 3 13.73 -74.99 -2.52
C SER A 3 12.42 -74.20 -2.29
N SER A 4 12.12 -73.80 -1.04
CA SER A 4 11.04 -72.86 -0.73
C SER A 4 11.64 -71.47 -0.65
N ALA A 5 11.67 -70.75 -1.78
CA ALA A 5 12.05 -69.34 -1.80
C ALA A 5 10.77 -68.49 -1.94
N ILE A 6 10.18 -68.15 -0.80
CA ILE A 6 9.16 -67.10 -0.70
C ILE A 6 9.90 -65.78 -0.93
N CYS A 7 9.81 -65.29 -2.16
CA CYS A 7 10.38 -64.01 -2.56
C CYS A 7 9.46 -62.90 -2.04
N TYR A 8 9.82 -62.29 -0.92
CA TYR A 8 9.14 -61.13 -0.36
C TYR A 8 9.29 -59.93 -1.32
N LEU A 9 8.24 -59.61 -2.07
CA LEU A 9 8.10 -58.31 -2.73
C LEU A 9 7.73 -57.26 -1.68
N ALA A 10 8.75 -56.70 -1.03
CA ALA A 10 8.59 -55.45 -0.28
C ALA A 10 8.61 -54.30 -1.29
N VAL A 11 7.43 -53.86 -1.73
CA VAL A 11 7.28 -52.62 -2.50
C VAL A 11 7.52 -51.45 -1.54
N LEU A 12 8.74 -50.91 -1.55
CA LEU A 12 9.07 -49.64 -0.91
C LEU A 12 8.35 -48.52 -1.68
N LEU A 13 7.15 -48.17 -1.23
CA LEU A 13 6.48 -46.92 -1.59
C LEU A 13 7.27 -45.77 -0.96
N LEU A 14 8.25 -45.25 -1.69
CA LEU A 14 8.85 -43.93 -1.41
C LEU A 14 7.76 -42.88 -1.65
N ALA A 15 7.08 -42.47 -0.58
CA ALA A 15 6.24 -41.29 -0.59
C ALA A 15 7.16 -40.07 -0.80
N THR A 16 7.26 -39.60 -2.04
CA THR A 16 7.85 -38.30 -2.33
C THR A 16 6.92 -37.25 -1.74
N ALA A 17 7.30 -36.68 -0.60
CA ALA A 17 6.66 -35.47 -0.10
C ALA A 17 6.86 -34.39 -1.17
N ILE A 18 5.80 -34.05 -1.89
CA ILE A 18 5.80 -32.88 -2.76
C ILE A 18 5.94 -31.68 -1.83
N VAL A 19 7.15 -31.10 -1.78
CA VAL A 19 7.37 -29.82 -1.12
C VAL A 19 6.65 -28.78 -1.98
N THR A 20 5.41 -28.47 -1.61
CA THR A 20 4.72 -27.31 -2.19
C THR A 20 5.37 -26.08 -1.58
N ASN A 21 6.19 -25.37 -2.36
CA ASN A 21 6.57 -24.01 -1.99
C ASN A 21 5.29 -23.19 -1.89
N SER A 22 4.94 -22.74 -0.69
CA SER A 22 3.82 -21.81 -0.53
C SER A 22 4.21 -20.50 -1.18
N GLU A 23 3.48 -20.10 -2.22
CA GLU A 23 3.68 -18.79 -2.83
C GLU A 23 3.25 -17.69 -1.85
N VAL A 24 4.10 -16.68 -1.70
CA VAL A 24 3.82 -15.48 -0.91
C VAL A 24 2.91 -14.59 -1.76
N LEU A 25 1.61 -14.84 -1.67
CA LEU A 25 0.59 -14.09 -2.43
C LEU A 25 0.24 -12.78 -1.73
N MET A 26 0.05 -11.72 -2.52
CA MET A 26 -0.44 -10.41 -2.06
C MET A 26 -1.96 -10.30 -2.25
N ASN A 27 -2.70 -10.11 -1.15
CA ASN A 27 -4.16 -10.06 -1.20
C ASN A 27 -4.69 -8.62 -1.31
N ARG A 28 -5.36 -8.33 -2.44
CA ARG A 28 -5.99 -7.03 -2.75
C ARG A 28 -7.30 -6.78 -2.02
N GLU A 29 -7.91 -7.79 -1.41
CA GLU A 29 -9.15 -7.63 -0.65
C GLU A 29 -8.93 -6.60 0.48
N GLY A 30 -9.79 -5.60 0.52
CA GLY A 30 -9.68 -4.48 1.46
C GLY A 30 -8.91 -3.26 0.94
N CYS A 31 -8.32 -3.30 -0.27
CA CYS A 31 -7.70 -2.12 -0.88
C CYS A 31 -8.68 -0.95 -0.97
N GLY A 32 -8.24 0.24 -0.52
CA GLY A 32 -9.06 1.45 -0.47
C GLY A 32 -10.10 1.47 0.67
N THR A 33 -10.09 0.48 1.56
CA THR A 33 -11.01 0.45 2.72
C THR A 33 -10.31 0.11 4.03
N THR A 34 -9.64 -1.05 4.11
CA THR A 34 -8.89 -1.50 5.30
C THR A 34 -7.39 -1.62 5.02
N LYS A 35 -7.02 -1.59 3.74
CA LYS A 35 -5.64 -1.59 3.25
C LYS A 35 -5.41 -0.39 2.35
N ALA A 36 -4.25 0.23 2.47
CA ALA A 36 -3.78 1.15 1.46
C ALA A 36 -2.99 0.38 0.41
N CYS A 37 -3.26 0.68 -0.86
CA CYS A 37 -2.69 -0.05 -1.98
C CYS A 37 -2.25 0.92 -3.08
N LEU A 38 -1.01 0.79 -3.54
CA LEU A 38 -0.47 1.53 -4.67
C LEU A 38 0.12 0.54 -5.66
N PHE A 39 -0.20 0.71 -6.95
CA PHE A 39 0.17 -0.24 -7.99
C PHE A 39 0.65 0.48 -9.25
N LYS A 40 1.71 -0.06 -9.87
CA LYS A 40 2.26 0.36 -11.15
C LYS A 40 2.33 -0.84 -12.10
N PRO A 41 1.72 -0.77 -13.29
CA PRO A 41 0.77 0.26 -13.74
C PRO A 41 -0.49 0.30 -12.86
N ALA A 42 -1.25 1.39 -12.91
CA ALA A 42 -2.47 1.50 -12.10
C ALA A 42 -3.45 0.35 -12.44
N GLY A 43 -3.91 -0.38 -11.43
CA GLY A 43 -4.89 -1.45 -11.57
C GLY A 43 -4.33 -2.86 -11.79
N CYS A 44 -3.02 -3.00 -11.99
CA CYS A 44 -2.35 -4.32 -12.13
C CYS A 44 -2.64 -5.25 -10.95
N ASP A 45 -2.47 -6.55 -11.18
CA ASP A 45 -2.47 -7.58 -10.16
C ASP A 45 -1.03 -7.78 -9.63
N PRO A 46 -0.79 -7.58 -8.31
CA PRO A 46 0.54 -7.75 -7.73
C PRO A 46 1.09 -9.16 -7.87
N ASN A 47 0.22 -10.16 -8.10
CA ASN A 47 0.63 -11.55 -8.29
C ASN A 47 0.85 -11.90 -9.76
N LEU A 48 0.64 -10.99 -10.72
CA LEU A 48 0.72 -11.28 -12.15
C LEU A 48 1.57 -10.25 -12.92
N ASP A 49 1.17 -8.97 -12.90
CA ASP A 49 1.62 -7.98 -13.89
C ASP A 49 1.99 -6.60 -13.32
N CYS A 50 2.09 -6.46 -12.00
CA CYS A 50 2.64 -5.24 -11.41
C CYS A 50 4.17 -5.15 -11.55
N THR A 51 4.63 -3.99 -12.00
CA THR A 51 6.04 -3.58 -11.94
C THR A 51 6.46 -3.15 -10.55
N ILE A 52 5.60 -2.40 -9.86
CA ILE A 52 5.76 -2.04 -8.45
C ILE A 52 4.39 -2.12 -7.78
N GLY A 53 4.28 -2.78 -6.64
CA GLY A 53 3.07 -2.84 -5.85
C GLY A 53 3.36 -2.72 -4.37
N LEU A 54 2.54 -1.94 -3.66
CA LEU A 54 2.59 -1.78 -2.22
C LEU A 54 1.20 -2.03 -1.66
N ILE A 55 1.11 -2.85 -0.62
CA ILE A 55 -0.07 -3.04 0.20
C ILE A 55 0.36 -2.90 1.66
N PHE A 56 -0.30 -2.05 2.43
CA PHE A 56 -0.02 -1.92 3.85
C PHE A 56 -1.28 -1.71 4.67
N PHE A 57 -1.29 -2.28 5.88
CA PHE A 57 -2.44 -2.29 6.78
C PHE A 57 -2.06 -2.61 8.22
N VAL A 58 -2.90 -2.19 9.16
CA VAL A 58 -2.70 -2.44 10.59
C VAL A 58 -3.14 -3.87 10.93
N VAL A 59 -2.23 -4.68 11.48
CA VAL A 59 -2.49 -6.08 11.89
C VAL A 59 -2.57 -6.28 13.40
N GLY A 60 -2.36 -5.22 14.17
CA GLY A 60 -2.44 -5.23 15.62
C GLY A 60 -1.99 -3.92 16.23
N ARG A 61 -1.98 -3.85 17.55
CA ARG A 61 -1.51 -2.66 18.26
C ARG A 61 -0.06 -2.36 17.88
N ASN A 62 0.19 -1.16 17.39
CA ASN A 62 1.51 -0.70 16.97
C ASN A 62 2.18 -1.55 15.88
N LYS A 63 1.41 -2.25 15.03
CA LYS A 63 1.96 -3.16 14.01
C LYS A 63 1.38 -2.85 12.63
N LEU A 64 2.24 -2.38 11.74
CA LEU A 64 1.96 -2.15 10.33
C LEU A 64 2.49 -3.33 9.51
N ARG A 65 1.61 -4.09 8.87
CA ARG A 65 2.00 -5.06 7.85
C ARG A 65 2.26 -4.31 6.56
N VAL A 66 3.40 -4.58 5.95
CA VAL A 66 3.79 -4.07 4.63
C VAL A 66 4.06 -5.27 3.73
N GLU A 67 3.45 -5.25 2.55
CA GLU A 67 3.61 -6.23 1.49
C GLU A 67 3.98 -5.48 0.21
N MET A 68 5.04 -5.91 -0.45
CA MET A 68 5.63 -5.20 -1.57
C MET A 68 5.98 -6.18 -2.69
N VAL A 69 5.80 -5.75 -3.92
CA VAL A 69 6.25 -6.49 -5.11
C VAL A 69 6.96 -5.58 -6.11
N ALA A 70 8.05 -6.06 -6.69
CA ALA A 70 8.74 -5.43 -7.81
C ALA A 70 9.03 -6.46 -8.92
N THR A 71 8.98 -6.06 -10.20
CA THR A 71 9.54 -6.90 -11.28
C THR A 71 11.06 -6.97 -11.16
N SER A 72 11.63 -8.15 -11.41
CA SER A 72 13.08 -8.35 -11.49
C SER A 72 13.72 -7.46 -12.55
N LEU A 73 14.86 -6.85 -12.22
CA LEU A 73 15.59 -6.02 -13.18
C LEU A 73 16.22 -6.87 -14.29
N ILE A 74 16.28 -6.27 -15.49
CA ILE A 74 16.93 -6.85 -16.66
C ILE A 74 17.94 -5.82 -17.20
N PRO A 75 19.24 -6.15 -17.29
CA PRO A 75 19.86 -7.43 -16.90
C PRO A 75 19.77 -7.70 -15.39
N ALA A 76 19.90 -8.97 -15.00
CA ALA A 76 19.90 -9.38 -13.59
C ALA A 76 21.04 -8.69 -12.83
N VAL A 77 20.76 -8.32 -11.58
CA VAL A 77 21.70 -7.64 -10.68
C VAL A 77 21.90 -8.47 -9.42
N GLN A 78 23.09 -8.38 -8.82
CA GLN A 78 23.45 -9.18 -7.66
C GLN A 78 22.50 -8.98 -6.46
N GLN A 79 22.06 -7.73 -6.27
CA GLN A 79 21.08 -7.35 -5.26
C GLN A 79 20.09 -6.37 -5.85
N GLN A 80 18.80 -6.58 -5.60
CA GLN A 80 17.73 -5.67 -5.99
C GLN A 80 16.92 -5.32 -4.74
N TYR A 81 16.54 -4.05 -4.63
CA TYR A 81 15.69 -3.57 -3.55
C TYR A 81 14.27 -3.27 -4.05
N ILE A 82 13.32 -3.36 -3.13
CA ILE A 82 12.04 -2.65 -3.20
C ILE A 82 11.87 -1.83 -1.93
N ALA A 83 11.52 -0.55 -2.08
CA ALA A 83 11.41 0.40 -0.98
C ALA A 83 10.02 1.01 -0.89
N ILE A 84 9.57 1.24 0.34
CA ILE A 84 8.45 2.10 0.70
C ILE A 84 9.00 3.34 1.42
N ALA A 85 8.58 4.53 1.01
CA ALA A 85 8.96 5.78 1.66
C ALA A 85 7.74 6.55 2.16
N PHE A 86 7.93 7.22 3.29
CA PHE A 86 6.97 8.09 3.94
C PHE A 86 7.48 9.53 3.85
N SER A 87 6.76 10.36 3.09
CA SER A 87 7.16 11.74 2.79
C SER A 87 6.12 12.76 3.23
N HIS A 88 6.57 13.98 3.50
CA HIS A 88 5.68 15.10 3.79
C HIS A 88 5.14 15.79 2.54
N ASP A 89 5.71 15.52 1.37
CA ASP A 89 5.31 16.07 0.07
C ASP A 89 5.41 14.98 -1.03
N PRO A 90 4.95 15.22 -2.28
CA PRO A 90 4.93 14.17 -3.31
C PRO A 90 6.25 14.03 -4.08
N ILE A 91 7.36 14.59 -3.57
CA ILE A 91 8.67 14.61 -4.23
C ILE A 91 9.69 13.96 -3.30
N MET A 92 10.52 13.05 -3.84
CA MET A 92 11.65 12.48 -3.10
C MET A 92 12.53 13.61 -2.53
N GLY A 93 12.79 13.58 -1.25
CA GLY A 93 13.44 14.67 -0.53
C GLY A 93 13.91 14.21 0.82
N GLU A 94 13.33 14.77 1.87
CA GLU A 94 13.54 14.34 3.25
C GLU A 94 12.48 13.29 3.58
N ASP A 95 12.81 12.02 3.37
CA ASP A 95 11.86 10.91 3.47
C ASP A 95 12.39 9.80 4.37
N PHE A 96 11.52 9.25 5.20
CA PHE A 96 11.80 8.03 5.94
C PHE A 96 11.51 6.81 5.06
N VAL A 97 12.48 5.92 4.90
CA VAL A 97 12.43 4.82 3.94
C VAL A 97 12.63 3.49 4.66
N THR A 98 11.82 2.50 4.28
CA THR A 98 12.08 1.09 4.58
C THR A 98 12.30 0.36 3.27
N GLU A 99 13.45 -0.29 3.14
CA GLU A 99 13.85 -1.02 1.94
C GLU A 99 14.00 -2.51 2.25
N CYS A 100 13.56 -3.35 1.33
CA CYS A 100 13.77 -4.78 1.35
C CYS A 100 14.71 -5.15 0.22
N VAL A 101 15.89 -5.63 0.58
CA VAL A 101 16.96 -6.02 -0.33
C VAL A 101 16.98 -7.53 -0.46
N MET A 102 17.00 -8.02 -1.68
CA MET A 102 17.10 -9.44 -1.99
C MET A 102 18.27 -9.68 -2.93
N SER A 103 19.05 -10.73 -2.65
CA SER A 103 20.15 -11.16 -3.50
C SER A 103 19.71 -12.22 -4.51
N ASP A 104 20.18 -12.11 -5.75
CA ASP A 104 19.99 -13.12 -6.80
C ASP A 104 20.71 -14.46 -6.51
N MET A 105 21.59 -14.47 -5.51
CA MET A 105 22.30 -15.67 -5.03
C MET A 105 21.39 -16.64 -4.26
N GLY A 106 20.12 -16.31 -4.06
CA GLY A 106 19.14 -17.15 -3.35
C GLY A 106 18.89 -18.52 -3.99
N GLN A 107 19.37 -18.77 -5.22
CA GLN A 107 19.42 -20.12 -5.80
C GLN A 107 20.42 -21.06 -5.09
N PHE A 108 21.42 -20.53 -4.38
CA PHE A 108 22.49 -21.31 -3.74
C PHE A 108 22.49 -21.22 -2.21
N ALA A 109 21.94 -20.16 -1.61
CA ALA A 109 22.02 -19.88 -0.18
C ALA A 109 20.68 -19.59 0.53
N GLY A 110 19.55 -19.67 -0.18
CA GLY A 110 18.24 -19.26 0.32
C GLY A 110 17.97 -17.77 0.08
N TRP A 111 16.71 -17.43 -0.19
CA TRP A 111 16.26 -16.04 -0.34
C TRP A 111 15.94 -15.46 1.03
N GLU A 112 16.95 -15.18 1.85
CA GLU A 112 16.73 -14.39 3.06
C GLU A 112 16.77 -12.91 2.68
N PRO A 113 15.66 -12.17 2.84
CA PRO A 113 15.63 -10.76 2.54
C PRO A 113 16.23 -9.98 3.70
N GLU A 114 16.94 -8.91 3.40
CA GLU A 114 17.40 -7.96 4.41
C GLU A 114 16.52 -6.71 4.37
N ILE A 115 15.92 -6.38 5.52
CA ILE A 115 15.13 -5.16 5.67
C ILE A 115 16.03 -4.09 6.28
N PHE A 116 16.24 -2.99 5.56
CA PHE A 116 16.94 -1.83 6.07
C PHE A 116 15.96 -0.67 6.27
N ILE A 117 16.36 0.21 7.18
CA ILE A 117 15.79 1.54 7.32
C ILE A 117 16.81 2.51 6.76
N SER A 118 16.35 3.42 5.92
CA SER A 118 17.18 4.46 5.32
C SER A 118 16.44 5.80 5.35
N PHE A 119 17.18 6.85 5.08
CA PHE A 119 16.65 8.21 5.04
C PHE A 119 17.13 8.90 3.77
N ASN A 120 16.20 9.52 3.06
CA ASN A 120 16.54 10.32 1.88
C ASN A 120 16.98 11.72 2.31
N HIS A 121 18.03 12.23 1.68
CA HIS A 121 18.46 13.62 1.77
C HIS A 121 18.47 14.22 0.36
N GLY A 122 17.41 14.94 0.02
CA GLY A 122 17.20 15.43 -1.35
C GLY A 122 17.04 14.28 -2.36
N LYS A 123 18.12 13.91 -3.06
CA LYS A 123 18.14 12.85 -4.09
C LYS A 123 19.14 11.73 -3.78
N SER A 124 19.77 11.77 -2.61
CA SER A 124 20.60 10.69 -2.08
C SER A 124 19.85 9.94 -0.98
N ASN A 125 20.32 8.74 -0.65
CA ASN A 125 19.79 7.89 0.40
C ASN A 125 20.95 7.41 1.27
N ASP A 126 20.76 7.45 2.59
CA ASP A 126 21.72 6.93 3.56
C ASP A 126 21.01 5.92 4.48
N ARG A 127 21.61 4.75 4.67
CA ARG A 127 21.09 3.76 5.62
C ARG A 127 21.27 4.22 7.06
N VAL A 128 20.23 3.98 7.86
CA VAL A 128 20.23 4.24 9.29
C VAL A 128 20.66 2.95 10.00
N PHE A 129 21.83 2.98 10.64
CA PHE A 129 22.33 1.83 11.39
C PHE A 129 21.43 1.49 12.60
N LEU A 130 20.89 0.27 12.58
CA LEU A 130 20.20 -0.35 13.71
C LEU A 130 21.04 -1.53 14.19
N ASN A 131 21.24 -1.64 15.51
CA ASN A 131 21.79 -2.88 16.06
C ASN A 131 20.72 -4.01 16.02
N ASP A 132 21.14 -5.24 16.29
CA ASP A 132 20.26 -6.42 16.22
C ASP A 132 19.00 -6.31 17.10
N ASP A 133 19.10 -5.71 18.29
CA ASP A 133 17.95 -5.52 19.20
C ASP A 133 16.99 -4.46 18.67
N GLU A 134 17.51 -3.35 18.16
CA GLU A 134 16.72 -2.28 17.54
C GLU A 134 16.02 -2.79 16.28
N HIS A 135 16.73 -3.56 15.44
CA HIS A 135 16.20 -4.15 14.23
C HIS A 135 15.04 -5.11 14.55
N ARG A 136 15.24 -6.09 15.44
CA ARG A 136 14.18 -7.02 15.89
C ARG A 136 13.02 -6.34 16.59
N THR A 137 13.26 -5.20 17.24
CA THR A 137 12.20 -4.42 17.89
C THR A 137 11.34 -3.72 16.85
N LEU A 138 11.96 -3.10 15.84
CA LEU A 138 11.27 -2.32 14.82
C LEU A 138 10.62 -3.20 13.74
N ILE A 139 11.29 -4.26 13.29
CA ILE A 139 10.93 -5.11 12.16
C ILE A 139 10.77 -6.57 12.61
N SER A 140 9.71 -7.23 12.12
CA SER A 140 9.40 -8.63 12.45
C SER A 140 8.59 -9.30 11.33
N ASN A 141 8.36 -10.62 11.42
CA ASN A 141 7.55 -11.38 10.45
C ASN A 141 7.96 -11.15 8.99
N VAL A 142 9.27 -11.20 8.76
CA VAL A 142 9.86 -10.99 7.45
C VAL A 142 9.72 -12.27 6.63
N SER A 143 9.29 -12.13 5.39
CA SER A 143 9.18 -13.21 4.42
C SER A 143 9.39 -12.65 3.03
N SER A 144 10.09 -13.38 2.17
CA SER A 144 10.25 -13.01 0.77
C SER A 144 10.25 -14.19 -0.16
N GLN A 145 10.01 -13.91 -1.44
CA GLN A 145 10.08 -14.89 -2.51
C GLN A 145 10.43 -14.20 -3.82
N VAL A 146 11.17 -14.92 -4.68
CA VAL A 146 11.25 -14.60 -6.10
C VAL A 146 10.38 -15.60 -6.86
N VAL A 147 9.30 -15.12 -7.47
CA VAL A 147 8.31 -15.93 -8.19
C VAL A 147 7.98 -15.25 -9.52
N ASP A 148 8.06 -16.01 -10.62
CA ASP A 148 7.79 -15.54 -11.99
C ASP A 148 8.46 -14.21 -12.38
N GLY A 149 9.72 -14.02 -12.00
CA GLY A 149 10.45 -12.78 -12.29
C GLY A 149 9.94 -11.57 -11.49
N ARG A 150 9.30 -11.81 -10.34
CA ARG A 150 8.90 -10.78 -9.38
C ARG A 150 9.50 -11.05 -8.01
N LEU A 151 9.95 -9.98 -7.38
CA LEU A 151 10.44 -9.88 -6.03
C LEU A 151 9.27 -9.58 -5.13
N VAL A 152 8.88 -10.51 -4.25
CA VAL A 152 7.84 -10.28 -3.25
C VAL A 152 8.50 -10.21 -1.88
N CYS A 153 8.20 -9.16 -1.12
CA CYS A 153 8.71 -8.98 0.21
C CYS A 153 7.62 -8.49 1.15
N GLN A 154 7.53 -9.12 2.32
CA GLN A 154 6.55 -8.76 3.33
C GLN A 154 7.20 -8.72 4.70
N PHE A 155 6.90 -7.70 5.49
CA PHE A 155 7.39 -7.56 6.86
C PHE A 155 6.37 -6.84 7.73
N THR A 156 6.57 -6.84 9.05
CA THR A 156 5.78 -6.06 10.01
C THR A 156 6.70 -5.02 10.64
N GLN A 157 6.31 -3.75 10.58
CA GLN A 157 7.03 -2.63 11.16
C GLN A 157 6.21 -1.97 12.29
N GLN A 158 6.88 -1.46 13.33
CA GLN A 158 6.19 -0.66 14.34
C GLN A 158 5.73 0.70 13.79
N ILE A 159 4.49 1.08 14.12
CA ILE A 159 3.93 2.38 13.74
C ILE A 159 4.61 3.51 14.54
N ILE A 160 4.72 3.30 15.84
CA ILE A 160 5.40 4.15 16.82
C ILE A 160 6.65 3.39 17.28
N PRO A 161 7.83 3.71 16.73
CA PRO A 161 9.08 3.02 17.04
C PRO A 161 9.38 3.04 18.55
N GLN A 162 9.73 1.89 19.11
CA GLN A 162 10.21 1.73 20.50
C GLN A 162 11.74 1.60 20.56
N ILE A 163 12.44 2.31 19.68
CA ILE A 163 13.91 2.35 19.58
C ILE A 163 14.39 3.80 19.61
N ASP A 164 15.72 4.03 19.69
CA ASP A 164 16.29 5.36 19.53
C ASP A 164 15.89 5.97 18.19
N ARG A 165 15.58 7.27 18.16
CA ARG A 165 15.11 7.94 16.93
C ARG A 165 16.22 8.22 15.93
N LYS A 166 17.47 7.86 16.23
CA LYS A 166 18.68 8.06 15.42
C LYS A 166 18.76 9.50 14.92
N ASN A 167 18.79 10.45 15.85
CA ASN A 167 18.77 11.89 15.57
C ASN A 167 17.54 12.38 14.77
N GLY A 168 16.42 11.66 14.86
CA GLY A 168 15.17 12.02 14.18
C GLY A 168 14.98 11.36 12.81
N LEU A 169 15.91 10.51 12.37
CA LEU A 169 15.83 9.77 11.12
C LEU A 169 14.80 8.63 11.16
N VAL A 170 14.47 8.11 12.36
CA VAL A 170 13.40 7.11 12.53
C VAL A 170 12.09 7.79 12.93
N TRP A 171 11.05 7.62 12.10
CA TRP A 171 9.80 8.38 12.19
C TRP A 171 8.65 7.61 12.85
N ASN A 172 7.76 8.37 13.50
CA ASN A 172 6.45 7.88 13.93
C ASN A 172 5.49 7.93 12.73
N LEU A 173 4.96 6.75 12.37
CA LEU A 173 4.03 6.55 11.26
C LEU A 173 2.56 6.81 11.61
N ASP A 174 2.25 7.28 12.82
CA ASP A 174 0.93 7.80 13.21
C ASP A 174 0.74 9.26 12.76
N LYS A 175 1.00 9.50 11.47
CA LYS A 175 0.85 10.80 10.80
C LYS A 175 0.51 10.56 9.33
N SER A 176 -0.03 11.59 8.67
CA SER A 176 -0.32 11.53 7.24
C SER A 176 0.91 11.82 6.39
N PHE A 177 1.24 10.91 5.48
CA PHE A 177 2.39 11.00 4.55
C PHE A 177 1.96 10.73 3.11
N PHE A 178 2.64 11.34 2.15
CA PHE A 178 2.70 10.75 0.82
C PHE A 178 3.49 9.45 0.89
N ILE A 179 2.95 8.41 0.26
CA ILE A 179 3.56 7.09 0.24
C ILE A 179 4.21 6.90 -1.11
N MET A 180 5.48 6.54 -1.13
CA MET A 180 6.21 6.29 -2.36
C MET A 180 6.69 4.85 -2.42
N GLY A 181 6.79 4.31 -3.62
CA GLY A 181 7.32 2.98 -3.90
C GLY A 181 8.34 3.03 -5.03
N ALA A 182 9.50 2.43 -4.81
CA ALA A 182 10.59 2.39 -5.79
C ALA A 182 11.29 1.02 -5.78
N THR A 183 11.94 0.70 -6.89
CA THR A 183 12.81 -0.47 -7.01
C THR A 183 14.05 -0.12 -7.82
N GLY A 184 15.16 -0.78 -7.54
CA GLY A 184 16.44 -0.55 -8.18
C GLY A 184 17.47 -1.60 -7.75
N SER A 185 18.68 -1.51 -8.27
CA SER A 185 19.78 -2.35 -7.81
C SER A 185 20.34 -1.87 -6.47
N ALA A 186 20.82 -2.78 -5.65
CA ALA A 186 21.47 -2.48 -4.38
C ALA A 186 22.93 -2.93 -4.39
N GLN A 187 23.69 -2.41 -3.44
CA GLN A 187 25.00 -2.84 -3.02
C GLN A 187 24.94 -3.19 -1.52
N PRO A 188 25.97 -3.87 -0.96
CA PRO A 188 25.95 -4.27 0.44
C PRO A 188 25.66 -3.14 1.44
N ASP A 189 26.10 -1.92 1.15
CA ASP A 189 25.98 -0.78 2.08
C ASP A 189 25.07 0.36 1.58
N GLU A 190 24.57 0.29 0.34
CA GLU A 190 23.80 1.38 -0.28
C GLU A 190 22.79 0.87 -1.33
N VAL A 191 21.88 1.76 -1.73
CA VAL A 191 20.96 1.52 -2.85
C VAL A 191 21.30 2.44 -4.01
N ASN A 192 21.23 1.92 -5.24
CA ASN A 192 21.38 2.74 -6.44
C ASN A 192 20.10 3.51 -6.74
N ALA A 193 20.23 4.57 -7.52
CA ALA A 193 19.09 5.32 -8.04
C ALA A 193 18.10 4.40 -8.76
N HIS A 194 16.81 4.55 -8.43
CA HIS A 194 15.72 3.93 -9.18
C HIS A 194 15.62 4.53 -10.59
N ASP A 195 14.76 3.97 -11.44
CA ASP A 195 14.53 4.52 -12.78
C ASP A 195 14.03 5.97 -12.72
N MET A 196 14.66 6.86 -13.50
CA MET A 196 14.38 8.29 -13.55
C MET A 196 13.54 8.70 -14.77
N ASN A 197 13.28 7.75 -15.69
CA ASN A 197 12.46 8.00 -16.86
C ASN A 197 10.97 7.97 -16.49
N ARG A 198 10.31 9.14 -16.52
CA ARG A 198 8.88 9.29 -16.20
C ARG A 198 7.93 8.42 -17.05
N GLY A 199 8.36 8.03 -18.26
CA GLY A 199 7.60 7.15 -19.14
C GLY A 199 7.77 5.66 -18.84
N SER A 200 8.70 5.29 -17.95
CA SER A 200 9.00 3.91 -17.62
C SER A 200 7.95 3.31 -16.67
N HIS A 201 7.70 2.01 -16.83
CA HIS A 201 6.94 1.24 -15.85
C HIS A 201 7.70 1.06 -14.53
N PHE A 202 9.03 1.21 -14.52
CA PHE A 202 9.88 1.17 -13.33
C PHE A 202 10.02 2.53 -12.63
N TYR A 203 9.44 3.60 -13.19
CA TYR A 203 9.41 4.90 -12.51
C TYR A 203 8.66 4.78 -11.18
N PRO A 204 9.15 5.38 -10.08
CA PRO A 204 8.52 5.29 -8.78
C PRO A 204 7.05 5.66 -8.77
N ILE A 205 6.31 5.01 -7.89
CA ILE A 205 4.93 5.36 -7.57
C ILE A 205 4.88 6.30 -6.39
N VAL A 206 3.92 7.22 -6.42
CA VAL A 206 3.60 8.15 -5.33
C VAL A 206 2.09 8.13 -5.14
N SER A 207 1.61 8.13 -3.90
CA SER A 207 0.18 8.25 -3.62
C SER A 207 -0.37 9.59 -4.11
N SER A 208 -1.62 9.61 -4.57
CA SER A 208 -2.29 10.85 -5.00
C SER A 208 -2.63 11.80 -3.83
N ALA A 209 -2.69 11.27 -2.62
CA ALA A 209 -2.98 12.00 -1.39
C ALA A 209 -2.16 11.45 -0.23
N LYS A 210 -2.12 12.20 0.88
CA LYS A 210 -1.51 11.72 2.11
C LYS A 210 -2.35 10.60 2.73
N ILE A 211 -1.68 9.58 3.24
CA ILE A 211 -2.27 8.43 3.92
C ILE A 211 -1.68 8.40 5.33
N ASN A 212 -2.51 8.18 6.35
CA ASN A 212 -2.01 7.88 7.69
C ASN A 212 -1.99 6.35 7.90
N PRO A 213 -0.80 5.71 7.94
CA PRO A 213 -0.68 4.27 8.14
C PRO A 213 -1.37 3.73 9.39
N SER A 214 -1.52 4.53 10.46
CA SER A 214 -2.19 4.11 11.69
C SER A 214 -3.72 4.12 11.61
N GLN A 215 -4.29 4.92 10.71
CA GLN A 215 -5.74 5.19 10.61
C GLN A 215 -6.37 4.50 9.40
N LEU A 216 -5.77 3.45 8.85
CA LEU A 216 -6.29 2.76 7.67
C LEU A 216 -7.67 2.12 7.89
N SER A 217 -8.08 1.87 9.13
CA SER A 217 -9.45 1.48 9.47
C SER A 217 -10.47 2.63 9.39
N GLU A 218 -10.01 3.89 9.40
CA GLU A 218 -10.83 5.11 9.29
C GLU A 218 -11.09 5.56 7.85
N ILE A 219 -10.41 4.97 6.85
CA ILE A 219 -10.71 5.21 5.41
C ILE A 219 -12.21 4.97 5.13
N LYS A 220 -12.86 4.08 5.89
CA LYS A 220 -14.32 3.90 5.89
C LYS A 220 -15.10 5.19 6.07
N LYS A 221 -14.74 6.05 7.03
CA LYS A 221 -15.51 7.29 7.31
C LYS A 221 -15.38 8.31 6.18
N TYR A 222 -14.17 8.49 5.64
CA TYR A 222 -13.95 9.46 4.56
C TYR A 222 -14.59 9.01 3.25
N ASN A 223 -14.52 7.72 2.89
CA ASN A 223 -15.17 7.21 1.69
C ASN A 223 -16.70 7.16 1.82
N GLU A 224 -17.25 6.87 3.01
CA GLU A 224 -18.69 7.00 3.25
C GLU A 224 -19.15 8.45 3.16
N LEU A 225 -18.41 9.40 3.74
CA LEU A 225 -18.70 10.83 3.63
C LEU A 225 -18.59 11.31 2.17
N GLN A 226 -17.57 10.90 1.42
CA GLN A 226 -17.41 11.24 0.02
C GLN A 226 -18.54 10.63 -0.83
N MET A 227 -18.90 9.36 -0.63
CA MET A 227 -20.07 8.77 -1.29
C MET A 227 -21.38 9.48 -0.94
N VAL A 228 -21.53 10.01 0.28
CA VAL A 228 -22.71 10.81 0.68
C VAL A 228 -22.69 12.19 0.02
N VAL A 229 -21.52 12.83 -0.07
CA VAL A 229 -21.31 14.11 -0.76
C VAL A 229 -21.57 13.96 -2.26
N ASP A 230 -21.03 12.92 -2.91
CA ASP A 230 -21.22 12.63 -4.33
C ASP A 230 -22.68 12.27 -4.63
N LYS A 231 -23.33 11.47 -3.75
CA LYS A 231 -24.79 11.24 -3.80
C LYS A 231 -25.65 12.49 -3.50
N SER A 232 -25.08 13.52 -2.88
CA SER A 232 -25.74 14.80 -2.67
C SER A 232 -25.61 15.69 -3.91
N TRP A 233 -24.47 15.62 -4.60
CA TRP A 233 -24.20 16.32 -5.85
C TRP A 233 -25.05 15.78 -7.01
N ASP A 234 -25.23 14.45 -7.09
CA ASP A 234 -26.09 13.80 -8.08
C ASP A 234 -27.61 14.02 -7.84
N ARG A 235 -27.99 14.57 -6.69
CA ARG A 235 -29.38 14.97 -6.38
C ARG A 235 -29.62 16.48 -6.49
N GLY A 236 -28.71 17.19 -7.14
CA GLY A 236 -28.82 18.60 -7.51
C GLY A 236 -29.55 18.86 -8.83
N ALA A 237 -30.58 18.08 -9.19
CA ALA A 237 -31.54 18.45 -10.24
C ALA A 237 -32.84 17.65 -10.07
N GLY A 238 -33.83 18.26 -9.41
CA GLY A 238 -35.23 17.85 -9.50
C GLY A 238 -35.71 16.81 -8.48
N ALA A 239 -36.46 17.31 -7.49
CA ALA A 239 -37.67 16.73 -6.89
C ALA A 239 -37.70 17.05 -5.39
N LEU A 240 -38.41 18.11 -5.04
CA LEU A 240 -38.86 18.38 -3.68
C LEU A 240 -39.94 17.33 -3.35
N VAL A 241 -39.57 16.21 -2.74
CA VAL A 241 -40.54 15.29 -2.12
C VAL A 241 -40.64 15.67 -0.65
N VAL A 242 -41.65 16.50 -0.35
CA VAL A 242 -42.12 16.74 1.01
C VAL A 242 -42.74 15.43 1.51
N TRP A 243 -42.14 14.84 2.53
CA TRP A 243 -42.78 13.77 3.29
C TRP A 243 -43.74 14.41 4.30
N CYS A 244 -45.04 14.38 3.99
CA CYS A 244 -46.08 14.62 4.98
C CYS A 244 -46.26 13.35 5.81
N THR A 245 -45.95 13.40 7.11
CA THR A 245 -46.60 12.53 8.09
C THR A 245 -47.83 13.26 8.62
N GLU A 246 -49.02 12.84 8.17
CA GLU A 246 -50.29 13.23 8.78
C GLU A 246 -50.42 12.59 10.15
N ALA A 247 -50.48 13.43 11.19
CA ALA A 247 -51.13 13.09 12.45
C ALA A 247 -51.95 14.30 12.91
N ALA A 248 -53.20 14.01 13.26
CA ALA A 248 -54.19 14.87 13.92
C ALA A 248 -54.78 16.04 13.12
N GLY A 249 -55.96 15.80 12.55
CA GLY A 249 -56.94 16.86 12.33
C GLY A 249 -57.67 17.18 13.64
N LEU A 250 -57.71 18.46 14.03
CA LEU A 250 -58.82 19.08 14.74
C LEU A 250 -58.77 20.60 14.50
N LEU A 251 -59.64 21.05 13.60
CA LEU A 251 -60.40 22.30 13.54
C LEU A 251 -59.87 23.54 14.28
N GLY A 252 -59.64 24.62 13.50
CA GLY A 252 -60.38 25.86 13.74
C GLY A 252 -59.60 27.17 13.84
N ARG A 253 -59.69 27.94 12.73
CA ARG A 253 -60.11 29.37 12.69
C ARG A 253 -59.07 30.48 12.99
N ASP A 254 -58.76 31.18 11.90
CA ASP A 254 -58.65 32.63 11.63
C ASP A 254 -57.58 33.56 12.23
N THR A 255 -57.13 34.41 11.29
CA THR A 255 -56.69 35.82 11.32
C THR A 255 -55.21 36.20 11.44
N GLU A 256 -54.82 37.08 10.49
CA GLU A 256 -53.70 38.04 10.47
C GLU A 256 -52.26 37.46 10.39
N GLU A 257 -51.25 38.03 9.72
CA GLU A 257 -50.99 39.36 9.17
C GLU A 257 -49.71 39.33 8.28
N ASN A 258 -49.68 40.20 7.25
CA ASN A 258 -48.58 40.88 6.53
C ASN A 258 -47.14 40.31 6.34
N ARG A 259 -46.73 40.47 5.06
CA ARG A 259 -45.50 41.12 4.51
C ARG A 259 -44.20 40.30 4.26
N ALA A 260 -43.98 40.14 2.95
CA ALA A 260 -42.82 40.58 2.15
C ALA A 260 -41.47 39.85 2.28
N ALA A 261 -41.03 39.26 1.16
CA ALA A 261 -39.85 39.70 0.38
C ALA A 261 -39.43 38.63 -0.63
N VAL A 262 -39.21 38.98 -1.91
CA VAL A 262 -38.14 38.39 -2.75
C VAL A 262 -37.75 39.38 -3.86
N PRO A 263 -36.49 39.80 -4.00
CA PRO A 263 -35.98 40.37 -5.24
C PRO A 263 -35.45 39.25 -6.17
N ALA A 264 -35.84 39.34 -7.44
CA ALA A 264 -35.35 38.46 -8.51
C ALA A 264 -33.93 38.86 -8.91
N LEU A 265 -33.01 37.88 -8.98
CA LEU A 265 -31.72 38.01 -9.64
C LEU A 265 -31.76 37.33 -11.01
N VAL A 266 -31.37 38.14 -11.99
CA VAL A 266 -31.28 37.87 -13.43
C VAL A 266 -30.09 36.95 -13.71
N TYR A 267 -30.30 35.90 -14.50
CA TYR A 267 -29.23 35.09 -15.09
C TYR A 267 -28.83 35.71 -16.43
N ASP A 268 -27.57 36.16 -16.53
CA ASP A 268 -27.00 36.65 -17.78
C ASP A 268 -26.23 35.56 -18.53
N ARG A 269 -26.36 35.64 -19.85
CA ARG A 269 -26.05 34.65 -20.89
C ARG A 269 -24.60 34.80 -21.35
N MET A 270 -23.76 33.77 -21.19
CA MET A 270 -22.44 33.71 -21.83
C MET A 270 -22.55 33.12 -23.24
N GLU A 271 -22.21 33.93 -24.24
CA GLU A 271 -22.00 33.50 -25.63
C GLU A 271 -20.54 33.07 -25.84
N PHE A 272 -20.34 31.91 -26.46
CA PHE A 272 -19.06 31.43 -26.97
C PHE A 272 -18.81 32.05 -28.35
N THR A 273 -17.65 32.69 -28.54
CA THR A 273 -17.14 33.03 -29.89
C THR A 273 -15.86 32.25 -30.14
N VAL A 274 -15.84 31.50 -31.24
CA VAL A 274 -14.69 30.77 -31.77
C VAL A 274 -13.87 31.70 -32.67
N ARG A 275 -12.56 31.78 -32.42
CA ARG A 275 -11.51 31.96 -33.44
C ARG A 275 -10.26 31.22 -33.02
#